data_AF-M0ZP83-F1
#
_entry.id   AF-M0ZP83-F1
#
_cell.length_a   1.000
_cell.length_b   1.000
_cell.length_c   1.000
_cell.angle_alpha   90.00
_cell.angle_beta   90.00
_cell.angle_gamma   90.00
#
_symmetry.space_group_name_H-M   'P 1'
#
loop_
_entity.id
_entity.type
_entity.pdbx_description
1 polymer ?
#
loop_
_entity_poly.entity_id
_entity_poly.type
_entity_poly.pdbx_seq_one_letter_code
_entity_poly.pdbx_strand_id
1 'polypeptide(L)'
;MALAPGLSRKLKKVLETRTDTPDLLASLNTLSEFYTENTPHSRRNLRSTIEKRSLSINEEFLLSSTAAQKSLDRVEEEVNEIVECCDKIAMALSSCNATTGDIISTTERLKQEFEVTTQRQEIVSCFLRDYQLSPEEINALREEDLDENFFKALAHVQEIHANCKVLLRTHHQRAGLELMDMMAMYQEGAYERLCRLLFSVSVDS
;
A
#
# COMPACT_ATOMS: atom_id res chain seq x y z
N MET A 1 -90.98 40.43 -31.35
CA MET A 1 -90.04 40.43 -32.50
C MET A 1 -89.22 39.15 -32.43
N ALA A 2 -89.44 38.21 -33.37
CA ALA A 2 -88.67 36.98 -33.40
C ALA A 2 -87.26 37.27 -33.92
N LEU A 3 -86.25 36.93 -33.13
CA LEU A 3 -84.84 37.04 -33.52
C LEU A 3 -84.63 36.19 -34.79
N ALA A 4 -83.94 36.72 -35.81
CA ALA A 4 -83.70 35.99 -37.05
C ALA A 4 -83.09 34.61 -36.75
N PRO A 5 -83.56 33.51 -37.37
CA PRO A 5 -83.20 32.14 -36.99
C PRO A 5 -81.69 31.86 -37.06
N GLY A 6 -80.95 32.54 -37.95
CA GLY A 6 -79.50 32.47 -38.01
C GLY A 6 -78.78 33.12 -36.82
N LEU A 7 -79.37 34.17 -36.22
CA LEU A 7 -78.85 34.83 -35.04
C LEU A 7 -79.07 33.96 -33.80
N SER A 8 -80.27 33.40 -33.61
CA SER A 8 -80.58 32.49 -32.49
C SER A 8 -79.68 31.27 -32.47
N ARG A 9 -79.35 30.69 -33.64
CA ARG A 9 -78.44 29.53 -33.73
C ARG A 9 -77.00 29.88 -33.33
N LYS A 10 -76.50 31.07 -33.70
CA LYS A 10 -75.17 31.56 -33.26
C LYS A 10 -75.16 31.84 -31.75
N LEU A 11 -76.20 32.49 -31.24
CA LEU A 11 -76.35 32.83 -29.82
C LEU A 11 -76.36 31.56 -28.96
N LYS A 12 -77.16 30.55 -29.36
CA LYS A 12 -77.19 29.25 -28.70
C LYS A 12 -75.82 28.56 -28.70
N LYS A 13 -75.10 28.58 -29.83
CA LYS A 13 -73.76 28.00 -29.93
C LYS A 13 -72.74 28.69 -29.03
N VAL A 14 -72.79 30.02 -28.91
CA VAL A 14 -71.93 30.78 -28.00
C VAL A 14 -72.26 30.47 -26.54
N LEU A 15 -73.54 30.40 -26.19
CA LEU A 15 -74.01 30.03 -24.84
C LEU A 15 -73.65 28.58 -24.46
N GLU A 16 -73.60 27.66 -25.44
CA GLU A 16 -73.17 26.27 -25.26
C GLU A 16 -71.65 26.14 -25.19
N THR A 17 -70.89 27.16 -25.61
CA THR A 17 -69.43 27.15 -25.49
C THR A 17 -69.09 27.51 -24.04
N ARG A 18 -68.48 26.57 -23.31
CA ARG A 18 -68.03 26.79 -21.93
C ARG A 18 -66.85 27.75 -21.90
N THR A 19 -67.14 29.05 -21.87
CA THR A 19 -66.16 30.14 -21.85
C THR A 19 -65.55 30.39 -20.47
N ASP A 20 -66.04 29.69 -19.46
CA ASP A 20 -65.70 29.77 -18.05
C ASP A 20 -64.52 28.87 -17.64
N THR A 21 -64.00 28.04 -18.54
CA THR A 21 -62.85 27.18 -18.23
C THR A 21 -61.56 28.01 -18.14
N PRO A 22 -60.72 27.77 -17.11
CA PRO A 22 -59.50 28.56 -16.89
C PRO A 22 -58.52 28.46 -18.07
N ASP A 23 -58.41 27.29 -18.70
CA ASP A 23 -57.51 27.06 -19.85
C ASP A 23 -57.95 27.83 -21.10
N LEU A 24 -59.27 27.91 -21.34
CA LEU A 24 -59.81 28.67 -22.45
C LEU A 24 -59.62 30.17 -22.21
N LEU A 25 -59.90 30.64 -20.99
CA LEU A 25 -59.66 32.03 -20.60
C LEU A 25 -58.18 32.41 -20.73
N ALA A 26 -57.27 31.55 -20.29
CA ALA A 26 -55.83 31.75 -20.47
C ALA A 26 -55.47 31.84 -21.97
N SER A 27 -55.93 30.89 -22.78
CA SER A 27 -55.68 30.88 -24.23
C SER A 27 -56.24 32.12 -24.94
N LEU A 28 -57.43 32.59 -24.53
CA LEU A 28 -58.05 33.80 -25.07
C LEU A 28 -57.33 35.07 -24.62
N ASN A 29 -56.84 35.12 -23.38
CA ASN A 29 -56.00 36.21 -22.89
C ASN A 29 -54.69 36.29 -23.68
N THR A 30 -54.04 35.15 -23.94
CA THR A 30 -52.83 35.10 -24.77
C THR A 30 -53.11 35.53 -26.20
N LEU A 31 -54.25 35.11 -26.78
CA LEU A 31 -54.70 35.54 -28.11
C LEU A 31 -54.91 37.07 -28.14
N SER A 32 -55.50 37.62 -27.08
CA SER A 32 -55.80 39.05 -26.94
C SER A 32 -54.54 39.93 -26.95
N GLU A 33 -53.37 39.42 -26.56
CA GLU A 33 -52.12 40.20 -26.57
C GLU A 33 -51.69 40.62 -27.98
N PHE A 34 -52.05 39.84 -29.01
CA PHE A 34 -51.59 40.07 -30.39
C PHE A 34 -52.71 40.13 -31.43
N TYR A 35 -53.92 39.71 -31.08
CA TYR A 35 -55.10 39.78 -31.93
C TYR A 35 -56.01 40.94 -31.49
N THR A 36 -55.62 42.16 -31.86
CA THR A 36 -56.31 43.40 -31.44
C THR A 36 -57.47 43.81 -32.36
N GLU A 37 -57.39 43.47 -33.65
CA GLU A 37 -58.39 43.88 -34.65
C GLU A 37 -59.04 42.69 -35.36
N ASN A 38 -60.38 42.63 -35.30
CA ASN A 38 -61.18 41.57 -35.92
C ASN A 38 -61.56 41.90 -37.38
N THR A 39 -60.58 42.06 -38.25
CA THR A 39 -60.79 42.29 -39.69
C THR A 39 -60.86 40.97 -40.48
N PRO A 40 -61.45 40.94 -41.70
CA PRO A 40 -61.44 39.75 -42.55
C PRO A 40 -60.03 39.25 -42.87
N HIS A 41 -59.05 40.17 -42.99
CA HIS A 41 -57.65 39.86 -43.21
C HIS A 41 -57.03 39.21 -41.96
N SER A 42 -57.22 39.80 -40.78
CA SER A 42 -56.73 39.26 -39.51
C SER A 42 -57.30 37.86 -39.24
N ARG A 43 -58.59 37.61 -39.54
CA ARG A 43 -59.21 36.27 -39.41
C ARG A 43 -58.59 35.24 -40.36
N ARG A 44 -58.30 35.61 -41.62
CA ARG A 44 -57.67 34.71 -42.60
C ARG A 44 -56.24 34.33 -42.20
N ASN A 45 -55.51 35.26 -41.58
CA ASN A 45 -54.10 35.07 -41.23
C ASN A 45 -53.86 34.57 -39.80
N LEU A 46 -54.89 34.55 -38.94
CA LEU A 46 -54.77 34.22 -37.51
C LEU A 46 -53.99 32.93 -37.24
N ARG A 47 -54.30 31.87 -37.99
CA ARG A 47 -53.60 30.58 -37.85
C ARG A 47 -52.10 30.71 -38.14
N SER A 48 -51.73 31.37 -39.23
CA SER A 48 -50.32 31.58 -39.59
C SER A 48 -49.61 32.44 -38.54
N THR A 49 -50.28 33.45 -38.00
CA THR A 49 -49.72 34.29 -36.92
C THR A 49 -49.49 33.47 -35.64
N ILE A 50 -50.43 32.62 -35.24
CA ILE A 50 -50.29 31.71 -34.09
C ILE A 50 -49.11 30.75 -34.31
N GLU A 51 -49.04 30.11 -35.48
CA GLU A 51 -47.98 29.17 -35.83
C GLU A 51 -46.59 29.85 -35.81
N LYS A 52 -46.47 31.06 -36.38
CA LYS A 52 -45.21 31.84 -36.33
C LYS A 52 -44.79 32.19 -34.91
N ARG A 53 -45.74 32.61 -34.06
CA ARG A 53 -45.45 32.94 -32.65
C ARG A 53 -45.02 31.70 -31.88
N SER A 54 -45.71 30.57 -32.08
CA SER A 54 -45.34 29.29 -31.48
C SER A 54 -43.92 28.88 -31.88
N LEU A 55 -43.56 29.03 -33.16
CA LEU A 55 -42.22 28.72 -33.65
C LEU A 55 -41.16 29.63 -33.00
N SER A 56 -41.43 30.94 -32.91
CA SER A 56 -40.54 31.90 -32.24
C SER A 56 -40.33 31.59 -30.75
N ILE A 57 -41.39 31.20 -30.03
CA ILE A 57 -41.29 30.84 -28.61
C ILE A 57 -40.45 29.57 -28.44
N ASN A 58 -40.65 28.57 -29.29
CA ASN A 58 -39.85 27.34 -29.24
C ASN A 58 -38.37 27.62 -29.58
N GLU A 59 -38.09 28.51 -30.53
CA GLU A 59 -36.72 28.92 -30.85
C GLU A 59 -36.05 29.64 -29.67
N GLU A 60 -36.76 30.57 -29.02
CA GLU A 60 -36.28 31.24 -27.80
C GLU A 60 -36.06 30.27 -26.65
N PHE A 61 -36.95 29.28 -26.48
CA PHE A 61 -36.79 28.23 -25.48
C PHE A 61 -35.54 27.37 -25.75
N LEU A 62 -35.29 26.98 -26.99
CA LEU A 62 -34.10 26.22 -27.37
C LEU A 62 -32.82 27.04 -27.16
N LEU A 63 -32.83 28.30 -27.56
CA LEU A 63 -31.69 29.21 -27.36
C LEU A 63 -31.37 29.42 -25.88
N SER A 64 -32.38 29.65 -25.05
CA SER A 64 -32.21 29.83 -23.61
C SER A 64 -31.78 28.53 -22.91
N SER A 65 -32.31 27.37 -23.33
CA SER A 65 -31.97 26.06 -22.76
C SER A 65 -30.57 25.57 -23.15
N THR A 66 -30.01 26.08 -24.25
CA THR A 66 -28.66 25.70 -24.73
C THR A 66 -27.59 25.96 -23.68
N ALA A 67 -27.70 27.04 -22.90
CA ALA A 67 -26.74 27.36 -21.84
C ALA A 67 -26.79 26.33 -20.70
N ALA A 68 -27.99 25.91 -20.30
CA ALA A 68 -28.16 24.87 -19.29
C ALA A 68 -27.63 23.52 -19.78
N GLN A 69 -27.91 23.16 -21.04
CA GLN A 69 -27.43 21.92 -21.63
C GLN A 69 -25.90 21.85 -21.66
N LYS A 70 -25.22 22.92 -22.12
CA LYS A 70 -23.76 23.00 -22.07
C LYS A 70 -23.19 22.91 -20.66
N SER A 71 -23.93 23.41 -19.65
CA SER A 71 -23.51 23.26 -18.26
C SER A 71 -23.63 21.82 -17.77
N LEU A 72 -24.66 21.10 -18.20
CA LEU A 72 -24.81 19.67 -17.92
C LEU A 72 -23.73 18.84 -18.61
N ASP A 73 -23.45 19.11 -19.89
CA ASP A 73 -22.41 18.42 -20.65
C ASP A 73 -21.04 18.54 -19.96
N ARG A 74 -20.71 19.73 -19.43
CA ARG A 74 -19.48 19.95 -18.65
C ARG A 74 -19.45 19.17 -17.35
N VAL A 75 -20.56 19.11 -16.63
CA VAL A 75 -20.64 18.34 -15.38
C VAL A 75 -20.48 16.85 -15.68
N GLU A 76 -21.05 16.36 -16.77
CA GLU A 76 -20.86 14.98 -17.21
C GLU A 76 -19.39 14.68 -17.55
N GLU A 77 -18.73 15.58 -18.27
CA GLU A 77 -17.30 15.47 -18.59
C GLU A 77 -16.43 15.41 -17.32
N GLU A 78 -16.62 16.35 -16.39
CA GLU A 78 -15.90 16.38 -15.10
C GLU A 78 -16.15 15.13 -14.25
N VAL A 79 -17.38 14.61 -14.23
CA VAL A 79 -17.71 13.36 -13.53
C VAL A 79 -16.99 12.18 -14.16
N ASN A 80 -16.94 12.10 -15.50
CA ASN A 80 -16.21 11.05 -16.20
C ASN A 80 -14.71 11.12 -15.91
N GLU A 81 -14.12 12.32 -15.88
CA GLU A 81 -12.71 12.51 -15.50
C GLU A 81 -12.43 12.05 -14.06
N ILE A 82 -13.35 12.34 -13.12
CA ILE A 82 -13.23 11.86 -11.73
C ILE A 82 -13.28 10.33 -11.67
N VAL A 83 -14.19 9.70 -12.41
CA VAL A 83 -14.29 8.23 -12.47
C VAL A 83 -12.99 7.62 -12.98
N GLU A 84 -12.43 8.15 -14.07
CA GLU A 84 -11.13 7.69 -14.58
C GLU A 84 -10.00 7.89 -13.56
N CYS A 85 -10.01 9.01 -12.83
CA CYS A 85 -9.03 9.29 -11.80
C CYS A 85 -9.13 8.29 -10.65
N CYS A 86 -10.35 8.00 -10.20
CA CYS A 86 -10.62 6.98 -9.19
C CYS A 86 -10.12 5.59 -9.63
N ASP A 87 -10.35 5.20 -10.88
CA ASP A 87 -9.85 3.94 -11.42
C ASP A 87 -8.31 3.88 -11.43
N LYS A 88 -7.65 4.97 -11.88
CA LYS A 88 -6.19 5.09 -11.86
C LYS A 88 -5.63 4.96 -10.43
N ILE A 89 -6.27 5.61 -9.45
CA ILE A 89 -5.88 5.53 -8.04
C ILE A 89 -6.09 4.10 -7.51
N ALA A 90 -7.22 3.47 -7.80
CA ALA A 90 -7.52 2.11 -7.37
C ALA A 90 -6.49 1.11 -7.93
N MET A 91 -6.12 1.24 -9.20
CA MET A 91 -5.08 0.42 -9.83
C MET A 91 -3.71 0.64 -9.16
N ALA A 92 -3.31 1.90 -8.95
CA ALA A 92 -2.04 2.22 -8.29
C ALA A 92 -1.97 1.69 -6.86
N LEU A 93 -3.06 1.81 -6.10
CA LEU A 93 -3.16 1.29 -4.73
C LEU A 93 -3.08 -0.24 -4.71
N SER A 94 -3.78 -0.92 -5.61
CA SER A 94 -3.73 -2.39 -5.73
C SER A 94 -2.30 -2.87 -6.04
N SER A 95 -1.63 -2.23 -7.00
CA SER A 95 -0.24 -2.54 -7.33
C SER A 95 0.70 -2.29 -6.15
N CYS A 96 0.54 -1.16 -5.46
CA CYS A 96 1.36 -0.81 -4.30
C CYS A 96 1.17 -1.82 -3.15
N ASN A 97 -0.06 -2.24 -2.89
CA ASN A 97 -0.36 -3.27 -1.90
C ASN A 97 0.27 -4.62 -2.25
N ALA A 98 0.21 -5.04 -3.52
CA ALA A 98 0.85 -6.27 -3.98
C ALA A 98 2.38 -6.21 -3.77
N THR A 99 3.02 -5.15 -4.26
CA THR A 99 4.48 -4.96 -4.09
C THR A 99 4.88 -4.86 -2.61
N THR A 100 4.09 -4.16 -1.80
CA THR A 100 4.34 -4.06 -0.36
C THR A 100 4.21 -5.41 0.34
N GLY A 101 3.23 -6.23 -0.05
CA GLY A 101 3.08 -7.60 0.45
C GLY A 101 4.30 -8.47 0.14
N ASP A 102 4.84 -8.37 -1.08
CA ASP A 102 6.07 -9.08 -1.46
C ASP A 102 7.27 -8.59 -0.65
N ILE A 103 7.42 -7.28 -0.45
CA ILE A 103 8.49 -6.72 0.38
C ILE A 103 8.38 -7.18 1.83
N ILE A 104 7.18 -7.19 2.41
CA ILE A 104 6.95 -7.66 3.78
C ILE A 104 7.35 -9.13 3.91
N SER A 105 6.85 -10.00 3.02
CA SER A 105 7.15 -11.44 3.08
C SER A 105 8.64 -11.72 2.89
N THR A 106 9.31 -11.03 1.96
CA THR A 106 10.76 -11.15 1.76
C THR A 106 11.55 -10.64 2.96
N THR A 107 11.12 -9.53 3.58
CA THR A 107 11.75 -8.98 4.78
C THR A 107 11.59 -9.90 5.98
N GLU A 108 10.41 -10.48 6.19
CA GLU A 108 10.17 -11.46 7.26
C GLU A 108 11.04 -12.71 7.09
N ARG A 109 11.13 -13.25 5.87
CA ARG A 109 12.01 -14.38 5.56
C ARG A 109 13.48 -14.05 5.87
N LEU A 110 13.96 -12.90 5.39
CA LEU A 110 15.34 -12.46 5.62
C LEU A 110 15.62 -12.24 7.11
N LYS A 111 14.64 -11.72 7.87
CA LYS A 111 14.77 -11.55 9.31
C LYS A 111 14.91 -12.88 10.04
N GLN A 112 14.13 -13.89 9.66
CA GLN A 112 14.27 -15.25 10.22
C GLN A 112 15.62 -15.87 9.87
N GLU A 113 16.06 -15.76 8.61
CA GLU A 113 17.37 -16.26 8.17
C GLU A 113 18.52 -15.56 8.91
N PHE A 114 18.40 -14.25 9.13
CA PHE A 114 19.35 -13.47 9.91
C PHE A 114 19.42 -13.98 11.34
N GLU A 115 18.27 -14.13 12.03
CA GLU A 115 18.22 -14.61 13.41
C GLU A 115 18.86 -16.00 13.57
N VAL A 116 18.54 -16.95 12.67
CA VAL A 116 19.16 -18.28 12.66
C VAL A 116 20.67 -18.20 12.43
N THR A 117 21.10 -17.32 11.52
CA THR A 117 22.53 -17.13 11.24
C THR A 117 23.26 -16.52 12.43
N THR A 118 22.67 -15.53 13.09
CA THR A 118 23.22 -14.90 14.30
C THR A 118 23.33 -15.90 15.44
N GLN A 119 22.29 -16.71 15.68
CA GLN A 119 22.34 -17.77 16.69
C GLN A 119 23.46 -18.79 16.39
N ARG A 120 23.60 -19.21 15.13
CA ARG A 120 24.69 -20.11 14.72
C ARG A 120 26.06 -19.47 14.93
N GLN A 121 26.21 -18.18 14.60
CA GLN A 121 27.44 -17.45 14.82
C GLN A 121 27.80 -17.37 16.31
N GLU A 122 26.82 -17.15 17.18
CA GLU A 122 27.01 -17.10 18.63
C GLU A 122 27.39 -18.47 19.21
N ILE A 123 26.78 -19.54 18.70
CA ILE A 123 27.17 -20.92 19.07
C ILE A 123 28.61 -21.19 18.65
N VAL A 124 28.98 -20.83 17.41
CA VAL A 124 30.36 -21.01 16.92
C VAL A 124 31.33 -20.17 17.73
N SER A 125 31.02 -18.90 18.03
CA SER A 125 31.92 -18.05 18.80
C SER A 125 32.13 -18.56 20.23
N CYS A 126 31.08 -19.03 20.90
CA CYS A 126 31.21 -19.70 22.19
C CYS A 126 32.05 -20.97 22.07
N PHE A 127 31.81 -21.80 21.06
CA PHE A 127 32.58 -23.02 20.84
C PHE A 127 34.06 -22.74 20.62
N LEU A 128 34.43 -21.76 19.78
CA LEU A 128 35.83 -21.41 19.54
C LEU A 128 36.48 -20.88 20.82
N ARG A 129 35.80 -20.02 21.58
CA ARG A 129 36.32 -19.53 22.86
C ARG A 129 36.58 -20.67 23.85
N ASP A 130 35.65 -21.60 23.97
CA ASP A 130 35.70 -22.62 25.02
C ASP A 130 36.58 -23.83 24.64
N TYR A 131 36.93 -24.00 23.36
CA TYR A 131 37.59 -25.20 22.83
C TYR A 131 38.76 -24.96 21.87
N GLN A 132 39.12 -23.71 21.54
CA GLN A 132 40.25 -23.40 20.67
C GLN A 132 41.25 -22.45 21.36
N LEU A 133 42.53 -22.83 21.33
CA LEU A 133 43.63 -21.95 21.71
C LEU A 133 43.87 -20.91 20.62
N SER A 134 44.06 -19.65 21.01
CA SER A 134 44.53 -18.60 20.10
C SER A 134 45.91 -18.96 19.54
N PRO A 135 46.25 -18.58 18.29
CA PRO A 135 47.63 -18.67 17.79
C PRO A 135 48.65 -18.00 18.72
N GLU A 136 48.29 -16.93 19.44
CA GLU A 136 49.18 -16.30 20.42
C GLU A 136 49.45 -17.22 21.62
N GLU A 137 48.45 -17.96 22.09
CA GLU A 137 48.58 -18.90 23.21
C GLU A 137 49.41 -20.11 22.81
N ILE A 138 49.21 -20.62 21.59
CA ILE A 138 50.02 -21.71 21.04
C ILE A 138 51.49 -21.28 20.91
N ASN A 139 51.74 -20.04 20.48
CA ASN A 139 53.10 -19.51 20.39
C ASN A 139 53.71 -19.30 21.79
N ALA A 140 52.97 -18.75 22.74
CA ALA A 140 53.43 -18.59 24.13
C ALA A 140 53.79 -19.95 24.77
N LEU A 141 53.07 -21.03 24.44
CA LEU A 141 53.40 -22.39 24.90
C LEU A 141 54.65 -22.98 24.24
N ARG A 142 55.09 -22.43 23.09
CA ARG A 142 56.25 -22.87 22.30
C ARG A 142 57.50 -22.01 22.50
N GLU A 143 57.36 -20.73 22.87
CA GLU A 143 58.46 -19.79 23.13
C GLU A 143 59.31 -20.22 24.34
N GLU A 144 60.63 -19.97 24.30
CA GLU A 144 61.58 -20.42 25.33
C GLU A 144 61.45 -19.69 26.68
N ASP A 145 60.96 -18.46 26.66
CA ASP A 145 60.84 -17.62 27.85
C ASP A 145 59.55 -17.95 28.64
N LEU A 146 59.71 -18.26 29.93
CA LEU A 146 58.59 -18.50 30.85
C LEU A 146 57.99 -17.17 31.33
N ASP A 147 57.20 -16.53 30.47
CA ASP A 147 56.53 -15.28 30.79
C ASP A 147 55.12 -15.49 31.37
N GLU A 148 54.49 -14.42 31.89
CA GLU A 148 53.12 -14.44 32.40
C GLU A 148 52.11 -14.99 31.36
N ASN A 149 52.40 -14.78 30.07
CA ASN A 149 51.61 -15.29 28.95
C ASN A 149 51.66 -16.82 28.83
N PHE A 150 52.79 -17.46 29.17
CA PHE A 150 52.90 -18.91 29.21
C PHE A 150 51.98 -19.51 30.27
N PHE A 151 51.96 -18.94 31.48
CA PHE A 151 51.09 -19.43 32.56
C PHE A 151 49.61 -19.17 32.28
N LYS A 152 49.26 -18.04 31.65
CA LYS A 152 47.88 -17.76 31.19
C LYS A 152 47.44 -18.76 30.12
N ALA A 153 48.28 -19.02 29.12
CA ALA A 153 48.01 -20.01 28.09
C ALA A 153 47.88 -21.43 28.69
N LEU A 154 48.76 -21.82 29.61
CA LEU A 154 48.70 -23.13 30.28
C LEU A 154 47.43 -23.30 31.13
N ALA A 155 47.02 -22.26 31.85
CA ALA A 155 45.76 -22.26 32.60
C ALA A 155 44.55 -22.43 31.66
N HIS A 156 44.56 -21.74 30.51
CA HIS A 156 43.51 -21.88 29.51
C HIS A 156 43.49 -23.29 28.88
N VAL A 157 44.64 -23.90 28.59
CA VAL A 157 44.72 -25.31 28.14
C VAL A 157 44.11 -26.27 29.17
N GLN A 158 44.35 -26.03 30.47
CA GLN A 158 43.76 -26.83 31.55
C GLN A 158 42.25 -26.67 31.64
N GLU A 159 41.75 -25.45 31.46
CA GLU A 159 40.33 -25.16 31.41
C GLU A 159 39.65 -25.85 30.22
N ILE A 160 40.22 -25.74 29.02
CA ILE A 160 39.71 -26.43 27.81
C ILE A 160 39.72 -27.95 28.04
N HIS A 161 40.82 -28.51 28.55
CA HIS A 161 40.92 -29.95 28.84
C HIS A 161 39.88 -30.43 29.86
N ALA A 162 39.53 -29.59 30.86
CA ALA A 162 38.43 -29.88 31.78
C ALA A 162 37.06 -29.80 31.09
N ASN A 163 36.84 -28.80 30.23
CA ASN A 163 35.62 -28.60 29.45
C ASN A 163 35.39 -29.75 28.44
N CYS A 164 36.45 -30.38 27.91
CA CYS A 164 36.34 -31.56 27.05
C CYS A 164 35.64 -32.75 27.73
N LYS A 165 35.76 -32.89 29.06
CA LYS A 165 35.04 -33.93 29.83
C LYS A 165 33.53 -33.79 29.73
N VAL A 166 33.03 -32.57 29.53
CA VAL A 166 31.60 -32.31 29.28
C VAL A 166 31.23 -32.76 27.88
N LEU A 167 32.04 -32.47 26.85
CA LEU A 167 31.82 -32.94 25.47
C LEU A 167 31.76 -34.47 25.38
N LEU A 168 32.60 -35.18 26.12
CA LEU A 168 32.63 -36.64 26.16
C LEU A 168 31.33 -37.27 26.70
N ARG A 169 30.53 -36.51 27.46
CA ARG A 169 29.22 -36.94 27.96
C ARG A 169 28.08 -36.65 26.97
N THR A 170 28.36 -35.97 25.87
CA THR A 170 27.40 -35.63 24.81
C THR A 170 27.56 -36.53 23.58
N HIS A 171 26.77 -36.29 22.53
CA HIS A 171 26.83 -37.05 21.27
C HIS A 171 28.14 -36.86 20.47
N HIS A 172 28.99 -35.90 20.81
CA HIS A 172 30.23 -35.57 20.08
C HIS A 172 31.49 -36.19 20.70
N GLN A 173 31.42 -37.47 21.09
CA GLN A 173 32.49 -38.16 21.83
C GLN A 173 33.83 -38.21 21.09
N ARG A 174 33.81 -38.49 19.77
CA ARG A 174 35.05 -38.59 18.97
C ARG A 174 35.79 -37.25 18.86
N ALA A 175 35.07 -36.16 18.60
CA ALA A 175 35.65 -34.82 18.56
C ALA A 175 36.15 -34.38 19.95
N GLY A 176 35.42 -34.74 21.02
CA GLY A 176 35.86 -34.51 22.39
C GLY A 176 37.15 -35.25 22.75
N LEU A 177 37.32 -36.50 22.28
CA LEU A 177 38.55 -37.28 22.47
C LEU A 177 39.73 -36.66 21.70
N GLU A 178 39.55 -36.37 20.41
CA GLU A 178 40.60 -35.77 19.58
C GLU A 178 41.08 -34.42 20.15
N LEU A 179 40.15 -33.60 20.66
CA LEU A 179 40.49 -32.33 21.30
C LEU A 179 41.17 -32.53 22.67
N MET A 180 40.70 -33.48 23.47
CA MET A 180 41.30 -33.80 24.76
C MET A 180 42.74 -34.30 24.60
N ASP A 181 42.99 -35.17 23.64
CA ASP A 181 44.34 -35.67 23.31
C ASP A 181 45.26 -34.52 22.86
N MET A 182 44.77 -33.63 22.01
CA MET A 182 45.53 -32.44 21.58
C MET A 182 45.91 -31.54 22.77
N MET A 183 44.96 -31.28 23.69
CA MET A 183 45.22 -30.46 24.88
C MET A 183 46.16 -31.16 25.86
N ALA A 184 46.06 -32.48 26.00
CA ALA A 184 46.99 -33.26 26.82
C ALA A 184 48.42 -33.18 26.27
N MET A 185 48.61 -33.24 24.96
CA MET A 185 49.92 -33.04 24.32
C MET A 185 50.52 -31.66 24.64
N TYR A 186 49.71 -30.59 24.62
CA TYR A 186 50.18 -29.25 25.00
C TYR A 186 50.53 -29.15 26.48
N GLN A 187 49.76 -29.80 27.37
CA GLN A 187 50.06 -29.86 28.80
C GLN A 187 51.36 -30.61 29.08
N GLU A 188 51.54 -31.80 28.49
CA GLU A 188 52.76 -32.60 28.65
C GLU A 188 53.99 -31.82 28.19
N GLY A 189 53.93 -31.20 27.00
CA GLY A 189 55.00 -30.35 26.50
C GLY A 189 55.31 -29.16 27.41
N ALA A 190 54.30 -28.51 27.98
CA ALA A 190 54.48 -27.42 28.93
C ALA A 190 55.11 -27.90 30.26
N TYR A 191 54.67 -29.04 30.79
CA TYR A 191 55.22 -29.61 32.03
C TYR A 191 56.65 -30.12 31.87
N GLU A 192 56.99 -30.76 30.76
CA GLU A 192 58.37 -31.17 30.48
C GLU A 192 59.32 -29.97 30.46
N ARG A 193 58.87 -28.82 29.95
CA ARG A 193 59.65 -27.58 29.92
C ARG A 193 59.83 -27.00 31.32
N LEU A 194 58.75 -26.94 32.11
CA LEU A 194 58.83 -26.52 33.52
C LEU A 194 59.78 -27.43 34.31
N CYS A 195 59.69 -28.75 34.14
CA CYS A 195 60.61 -29.70 34.76
C CYS A 195 62.06 -29.47 34.31
N ARG A 196 62.31 -29.30 33.00
CA ARG A 196 63.65 -29.04 32.47
C ARG A 196 64.27 -27.79 33.07
N LEU A 197 63.52 -26.70 33.22
CA LEU A 197 63.99 -25.46 33.81
C LEU A 197 64.23 -25.57 35.33
N LEU A 198 63.36 -26.29 36.05
CA LEU A 198 63.59 -26.58 37.47
C LEU A 198 64.86 -27.43 37.68
N PHE A 199 65.11 -28.39 36.79
CA PHE A 199 66.33 -29.20 36.82
C PHE A 199 67.58 -28.40 36.42
N SER A 200 67.53 -27.53 35.42
CA SER A 200 68.68 -26.68 35.07
C SER A 200 69.02 -25.70 36.19
N VAL A 201 68.02 -25.07 36.81
CA VAL A 201 68.22 -24.16 37.96
C VAL A 201 68.77 -24.90 39.19
N SER A 202 68.39 -26.17 39.41
CA SER A 202 68.97 -27.01 40.48
C SER A 202 70.37 -27.54 40.18
N VAL A 203 70.80 -27.57 38.93
CA VAL A 203 72.14 -28.00 38.52
C VAL A 203 73.14 -26.83 38.49
N ASP A 204 72.64 -25.60 38.33
CA ASP A 204 73.42 -24.35 38.38
C ASP A 204 73.46 -23.68 39.78
N SER A 205 72.88 -24.29 40.83
CA SER A 205 72.99 -23.87 42.25
C SER A 205 73.88 -24.80 43.06
#